data_AF-A0A8D1RLM6-F1
#
_entry.id   AF-A0A8D1RLM6-F1
#
_cell.length_a   1.000
_cell.length_b   1.000
_cell.length_c   1.000
_cell.angle_alpha   90.00
_cell.angle_beta   90.00
_cell.angle_gamma   90.00
#
_symmetry.space_group_name_H-M   'P 1'
#
loop_
_entity.id
_entity.type
_entity.pdbx_description
1 polymer ?
#
loop_
_entity_poly.entity_id
_entity_poly.type
_entity_poly.pdbx_seq_one_letter_code
_entity_poly.pdbx_strand_id
1 'polypeptide(L)'
;MTHWFHRNPLKATAPVSFNYYGVITGPAASKICSDLRSSRARLLELFTDLSCNPEMMKSAADSYFSLLQGFINSLDESTQESKLRYIQNFKWTDTLQGQVPSAQQDAVFELISMGFNVALWYTKYASRLAGKENITEDEAKEVHRSLKIAAGIFKHLKESHIAKLITPAEKGRDLEARLLEAYIIQCQAEAQEVTIARAIELKHAPGLIAALAYETANFYQKTRMYCSLWGGASFKCGHTKIRRTDLSPRE
;
A
#
# COMPACT_ATOMS: atom_id res chain seq x y z
N MET A 1 -2.50 -23.79 -10.79
CA MET A 1 -3.60 -22.82 -11.00
C MET A 1 -3.00 -21.43 -10.96
N THR A 2 -3.20 -20.61 -11.99
CA THR A 2 -2.73 -19.23 -12.04
C THR A 2 -3.83 -18.30 -11.55
N HIS A 3 -3.49 -17.30 -10.73
CA HIS A 3 -4.45 -16.28 -10.31
C HIS A 3 -4.20 -14.97 -11.06
N TRP A 4 -5.29 -14.27 -11.39
CA TRP A 4 -5.22 -12.94 -11.97
C TRP A 4 -5.78 -11.92 -10.99
N PHE A 5 -4.93 -11.00 -10.53
CA PHE A 5 -5.34 -9.93 -9.62
C PHE A 5 -5.20 -8.56 -10.28
N HIS A 6 -6.26 -7.75 -10.22
CA HIS A 6 -6.20 -6.37 -10.71
C HIS A 6 -5.26 -5.53 -9.85
N ARG A 7 -4.48 -4.65 -10.49
CA ARG A 7 -3.54 -3.75 -9.80
C ARG A 7 -3.69 -2.33 -10.32
N ASN A 8 -3.96 -1.41 -9.40
CA ASN A 8 -3.86 0.02 -9.67
C ASN A 8 -2.37 0.43 -9.81
N PRO A 9 -2.05 1.57 -10.46
CA PRO A 9 -0.67 2.05 -10.57
C PRO A 9 -0.03 2.30 -9.20
N LEU A 10 1.30 2.23 -9.14
CA LEU A 10 2.05 2.71 -7.98
C LEU A 10 1.90 4.23 -7.84
N LYS A 11 2.02 4.73 -6.63
CA LYS A 11 2.10 6.17 -6.37
C LYS A 11 3.47 6.68 -6.84
N ALA A 12 3.49 7.85 -7.45
CA ALA A 12 4.69 8.58 -7.82
C ALA A 12 4.87 9.78 -6.89
N THR A 13 6.12 10.19 -6.66
CA THR A 13 6.45 11.30 -5.77
C THR A 13 7.45 12.25 -6.41
N ALA A 14 7.45 13.51 -5.95
CA ALA A 14 8.51 14.44 -6.30
C ALA A 14 9.85 14.00 -5.66
N PRO A 15 11.00 14.23 -6.32
CA PRO A 15 12.31 14.10 -5.69
C PRO A 15 12.43 15.04 -4.49
N VAL A 16 13.05 14.58 -3.41
CA VAL A 16 13.29 15.36 -2.19
C VAL A 16 14.78 15.33 -1.89
N SER A 17 15.40 16.51 -1.81
CA SER A 17 16.84 16.64 -1.59
C SER A 17 17.24 16.62 -0.11
N PHE A 18 16.29 16.86 0.80
CA PHE A 18 16.52 17.08 2.24
C PHE A 18 17.58 18.16 2.52
N ASN A 19 17.70 19.15 1.64
CA ASN A 19 18.59 20.28 1.83
C ASN A 19 17.81 21.47 2.42
N TYR A 20 18.06 21.76 3.70
CA TYR A 20 17.46 22.90 4.40
C TYR A 20 18.39 24.12 4.51
N TYR A 21 19.45 24.16 3.70
CA TYR A 21 20.39 25.28 3.62
C TYR A 21 20.92 25.67 5.02
N GLY A 22 20.85 26.96 5.38
CA GLY A 22 21.36 27.49 6.65
C GLY A 22 20.67 26.97 7.91
N VAL A 23 19.58 26.18 7.80
CA VAL A 23 18.95 25.51 8.95
C VAL A 23 19.80 24.34 9.45
N ILE A 24 20.52 23.65 8.55
CA ILE A 24 21.39 22.54 8.92
C ILE A 24 22.76 23.13 9.29
N THR A 25 23.12 23.04 10.57
CA THR A 25 24.46 23.41 11.05
C THR A 25 25.19 22.17 11.55
N GLY A 26 26.41 21.96 11.05
CA GLY A 26 27.30 20.89 11.49
C GLY A 26 27.27 19.59 10.67
N PRO A 27 28.32 18.76 10.81
CA PRO A 27 28.54 17.58 9.96
C PRO A 27 27.55 16.44 10.23
N ALA A 28 27.11 16.25 11.48
CA ALA A 28 26.20 15.17 11.84
C ALA A 28 24.80 15.36 11.22
N ALA A 29 24.24 16.56 11.30
CA ALA A 29 22.94 16.88 10.72
C ALA A 29 22.99 16.81 9.18
N SER A 30 24.10 17.28 8.57
CA SER A 30 24.34 17.15 7.13
C SER A 30 24.39 15.69 6.69
N LYS A 31 25.05 14.82 7.47
CA LYS A 31 25.12 13.39 7.21
C LYS A 31 23.73 12.74 7.25
N ILE A 32 22.92 13.00 8.28
CA ILE A 32 21.55 12.46 8.39
C ILE A 32 20.69 12.88 7.21
N CYS A 33 20.79 14.13 6.75
CA CYS A 33 20.04 14.59 5.57
C CYS A 33 20.49 13.87 4.29
N SER A 34 21.79 13.61 4.14
CA SER A 34 22.32 12.82 3.03
C SER A 34 21.85 11.35 3.09
N ASP A 35 21.84 10.75 4.28
CA ASP A 35 21.39 9.37 4.51
C ASP A 35 19.88 9.23 4.28
N LEU A 36 19.08 10.24 4.66
CA LEU A 36 17.64 10.32 4.33
C LEU A 36 17.41 10.37 2.83
N ARG A 37 18.18 11.20 2.12
CA ARG A 37 18.07 11.31 0.65
C ARG A 37 18.42 10.00 -0.04
N SER A 38 19.53 9.36 0.34
CA SER A 38 19.99 8.12 -0.29
C SER A 38 19.07 6.94 0.02
N SER A 39 18.64 6.77 1.28
CA SER A 39 17.70 5.72 1.67
C SER A 39 16.33 5.87 0.99
N ARG A 40 15.81 7.11 0.89
CA ARG A 40 14.56 7.39 0.16
C ARG A 40 14.68 7.04 -1.32
N ALA A 41 15.75 7.48 -1.98
CA ALA A 41 15.99 7.20 -3.40
C ALA A 41 16.10 5.69 -3.64
N ARG A 42 16.86 4.99 -2.79
CA ARG A 42 17.02 3.54 -2.86
C ARG A 42 15.69 2.80 -2.75
N LEU A 43 14.84 3.18 -1.79
CA LEU A 43 13.53 2.57 -1.62
C LEU A 43 12.63 2.80 -2.86
N LEU A 44 12.65 4.02 -3.42
CA LEU A 44 11.87 4.36 -4.61
C LEU A 44 12.31 3.56 -5.85
N GLU A 45 13.62 3.36 -6.04
CA GLU A 45 14.16 2.55 -7.13
C GLU A 45 13.68 1.09 -7.07
N LEU A 46 13.64 0.52 -5.85
CA LEU A 46 13.23 -0.87 -5.63
C LEU A 46 11.76 -1.13 -6.00
N PHE A 47 10.91 -0.11 -6.05
CA PHE A 47 9.51 -0.31 -6.45
C PHE A 47 9.34 -0.77 -7.90
N THR A 48 10.27 -0.40 -8.77
CA THR A 48 10.26 -0.77 -10.19
C THR A 48 11.28 -1.84 -10.56
N ASP A 49 12.14 -2.23 -9.60
CA ASP A 49 13.14 -3.27 -9.80
C ASP A 49 12.51 -4.66 -9.78
N LEU A 50 12.59 -5.38 -10.91
CA LEU A 50 12.05 -6.72 -11.06
C LEU A 50 12.80 -7.79 -10.25
N SER A 51 14.06 -7.50 -9.89
CA SER A 51 14.89 -8.37 -9.05
C SER A 51 14.61 -8.19 -7.56
N CYS A 52 13.84 -7.16 -7.18
CA CYS A 52 13.51 -6.89 -5.79
C CYS A 52 12.69 -8.04 -5.19
N ASN A 53 13.13 -8.49 -4.02
CA ASN A 53 12.46 -9.49 -3.20
C ASN A 53 11.98 -8.88 -1.86
N PRO A 54 11.13 -9.59 -1.09
CA PRO A 54 10.57 -9.08 0.17
C PRO A 54 11.62 -8.65 1.20
N GLU A 55 12.76 -9.33 1.26
CA GLU A 55 13.85 -9.02 2.19
C GLU A 55 14.53 -7.69 1.83
N MET A 56 14.84 -7.48 0.55
CA MET A 56 15.39 -6.22 0.03
C MET A 56 14.42 -5.06 0.27
N MET A 57 13.14 -5.26 -0.02
CA MET A 57 12.10 -4.24 0.22
C MET A 57 12.02 -3.88 1.71
N LYS A 58 11.99 -4.89 2.59
CA LYS A 58 11.95 -4.68 4.04
C LYS A 58 13.19 -3.92 4.53
N SER A 59 14.39 -4.34 4.13
CA SER A 59 15.63 -3.69 4.56
C SER A 59 15.72 -2.22 4.15
N ALA A 60 15.33 -1.90 2.90
CA ALA A 60 15.29 -0.53 2.42
C ALA A 60 14.20 0.31 3.11
N ALA A 61 13.02 -0.28 3.32
CA ALA A 61 11.93 0.36 4.05
C ALA A 61 12.33 0.68 5.49
N ASP A 62 12.91 -0.28 6.22
CA ASP A 62 13.37 -0.09 7.61
C ASP A 62 14.44 1.01 7.69
N SER A 63 15.37 1.03 6.73
CA SER A 63 16.44 2.03 6.65
C SER A 63 15.89 3.44 6.43
N TYR A 64 14.90 3.60 5.55
CA TYR A 64 14.28 4.90 5.32
C TYR A 64 13.35 5.32 6.47
N PHE A 65 12.47 4.43 6.93
CA PHE A 65 11.47 4.76 7.94
C PHE A 65 12.08 5.00 9.33
N SER A 66 13.18 4.33 9.69
CA SER A 66 13.88 4.60 10.95
C SER A 66 14.43 6.03 10.98
N LEU A 67 14.98 6.53 9.86
CA LEU A 67 15.45 7.91 9.76
C LEU A 67 14.29 8.91 9.69
N LEU A 68 13.25 8.63 8.90
CA LEU A 68 12.07 9.51 8.77
C LEU A 68 11.33 9.67 10.11
N GLN A 69 11.33 8.64 10.96
CA GLN A 69 10.73 8.74 12.29
C GLN A 69 11.37 9.83 13.16
N GLY A 70 12.62 10.23 12.93
CA GLY A 70 13.23 11.37 13.62
C GLY A 70 12.56 12.72 13.30
N PHE A 71 11.81 12.80 12.19
CA PHE A 71 10.99 13.97 11.87
C PHE A 71 9.60 13.90 12.50
N ILE A 72 9.21 12.78 13.11
CA ILE A 72 7.84 12.57 13.62
C ILE A 72 7.85 12.44 15.14
N ASN A 73 8.69 11.55 15.67
CA ASN A 73 8.72 11.20 17.08
C ASN A 73 9.74 12.08 17.82
N SER A 74 9.41 12.46 19.07
CA SER A 74 10.41 13.05 19.96
C SER A 74 11.42 12.00 20.42
N LEU A 75 12.65 12.45 20.74
CA LEU A 75 13.72 11.61 21.25
C LEU A 75 13.62 11.34 22.76
N ASP A 76 12.85 12.15 23.49
CA ASP A 76 12.77 12.15 24.95
C ASP A 76 11.52 11.44 25.52
N GLU A 77 10.83 10.63 24.69
CA GLU A 77 9.57 9.94 25.03
C GLU A 77 8.45 10.85 25.56
N SER A 78 8.60 12.17 25.47
CA SER A 78 7.51 13.09 25.75
C SER A 78 6.38 12.87 24.73
N THR A 79 5.14 13.15 25.12
CA THR A 79 3.98 13.12 24.21
C THR A 79 4.05 14.20 23.09
N GLN A 80 5.17 14.89 22.97
CA GLN A 80 5.41 15.94 22.00
C GLN A 80 5.87 15.35 20.66
N GLU A 81 5.45 16.00 19.58
CA GLU A 81 5.89 15.69 18.22
C GLU A 81 7.25 16.32 17.92
N SER A 82 8.01 15.73 17.00
CA SER A 82 9.27 16.30 16.55
C SER A 82 9.05 17.67 15.92
N LYS A 83 9.91 18.63 16.29
CA LYS A 83 9.91 20.00 15.72
C LYS A 83 10.15 20.01 14.20
N LEU A 84 10.68 18.91 13.65
CA LEU A 84 10.97 18.75 12.23
C LEU A 84 9.78 18.24 11.42
N ARG A 85 8.65 17.90 12.05
CA ARG A 85 7.49 17.30 11.36
C ARG A 85 7.01 18.09 10.14
N TYR A 86 7.03 19.42 10.24
CA TYR A 86 6.53 20.32 9.21
C TYR A 86 7.65 20.99 8.41
N ILE A 87 8.89 20.49 8.46
CA ILE A 87 10.02 21.16 7.78
C ILE A 87 10.02 20.95 6.26
N GLN A 88 9.46 19.83 5.79
CA GLN A 88 9.56 19.39 4.40
C GLN A 88 8.17 19.22 3.77
N ASN A 89 8.00 19.77 2.57
CA ASN A 89 6.83 19.52 1.74
C ASN A 89 7.01 18.27 0.90
N PHE A 90 6.05 17.35 0.98
CA PHE A 90 6.04 16.10 0.22
C PHE A 90 4.87 16.08 -0.75
N LYS A 91 5.10 15.54 -1.95
CA LYS A 91 4.12 15.51 -3.04
C LYS A 91 3.99 14.09 -3.57
N TRP A 92 2.76 13.58 -3.65
CA TRP A 92 2.44 12.23 -4.10
C TRP A 92 1.25 12.21 -5.05
N THR A 93 1.29 11.34 -6.05
CA THR A 93 0.09 10.97 -6.84
C THR A 93 -0.70 9.90 -6.11
N ASP A 94 -1.95 9.67 -6.53
CA ASP A 94 -2.83 8.64 -5.97
C ASP A 94 -3.19 7.57 -6.99
N THR A 95 -3.46 6.36 -6.51
CA THR A 95 -3.74 5.20 -7.36
C THR A 95 -4.96 5.38 -8.27
N LEU A 96 -5.91 6.23 -7.87
CA LEU A 96 -7.17 6.49 -8.59
C LEU A 96 -7.23 7.86 -9.28
N GLN A 97 -6.29 8.77 -8.99
CA GLN A 97 -6.30 10.15 -9.53
C GLN A 97 -5.34 10.34 -10.70
N GLY A 98 -4.74 9.26 -11.20
CA GLY A 98 -3.81 9.29 -12.32
C GLY A 98 -2.59 10.15 -12.02
N GLN A 99 -2.41 11.23 -12.80
CA GLN A 99 -1.25 12.11 -12.69
C GLN A 99 -1.47 13.34 -11.79
N VAL A 100 -2.65 13.51 -11.18
CA VAL A 100 -2.93 14.68 -10.33
C VAL A 100 -2.34 14.47 -8.93
N PRO A 101 -1.25 15.15 -8.56
CA PRO A 101 -0.64 14.95 -7.25
C PRO A 101 -1.37 15.75 -6.16
N SER A 102 -1.19 15.32 -4.93
CA SER A 102 -1.49 16.08 -3.70
C SER A 102 -0.18 16.33 -2.94
N ALA A 103 -0.10 17.45 -2.24
CA ALA A 103 1.08 17.83 -1.46
C ALA A 103 0.69 18.24 -0.05
N GLN A 104 1.47 17.80 0.93
CA GLN A 104 1.36 18.24 2.32
C GLN A 104 2.74 18.44 2.92
N GLN A 105 2.86 19.50 3.72
CA GLN A 105 4.05 19.81 4.50
C GLN A 105 3.98 19.10 5.86
N ASP A 106 4.00 17.77 5.82
CA ASP A 106 3.91 16.91 7.00
C ASP A 106 4.71 15.61 6.76
N ALA A 107 5.66 15.29 7.63
CA ALA A 107 6.43 14.05 7.58
C ALA A 107 5.56 12.80 7.82
N VAL A 108 4.44 12.92 8.56
CA VAL A 108 3.47 11.83 8.70
C VAL A 108 2.81 11.52 7.36
N PHE A 109 2.51 12.54 6.54
CA PHE A 109 1.98 12.33 5.19
C PHE A 109 2.96 11.57 4.29
N GLU A 110 4.27 11.85 4.39
CA GLU A 110 5.31 11.06 3.69
C GLU A 110 5.34 9.61 4.19
N LEU A 111 5.34 9.41 5.51
CA LEU A 111 5.38 8.07 6.11
C LEU A 111 4.22 7.20 5.60
N ILE A 112 3.00 7.74 5.62
CA ILE A 112 1.83 7.00 5.18
C ILE A 112 1.86 6.80 3.66
N SER A 113 2.20 7.82 2.88
CA SER A 113 2.22 7.73 1.41
C SER A 113 3.27 6.73 0.90
N MET A 114 4.47 6.75 1.47
CA MET A 114 5.53 5.80 1.16
C MET A 114 5.17 4.39 1.65
N GLY A 115 4.66 4.26 2.88
CA GLY A 115 4.20 2.98 3.44
C GLY A 115 3.08 2.35 2.61
N PHE A 116 2.16 3.18 2.09
CA PHE A 116 1.12 2.75 1.17
C PHE A 116 1.73 2.18 -0.11
N ASN A 117 2.77 2.83 -0.65
CA ASN A 117 3.45 2.36 -1.86
C ASN A 117 4.22 1.05 -1.62
N VAL A 118 4.81 0.87 -0.42
CA VAL A 118 5.39 -0.42 0.01
C VAL A 118 4.33 -1.51 0.03
N ALA A 119 3.15 -1.25 0.59
CA ALA A 119 2.04 -2.21 0.57
C ALA A 119 1.59 -2.54 -0.86
N LEU A 120 1.45 -1.53 -1.73
CA LEU A 120 1.15 -1.74 -3.16
C LEU A 120 2.22 -2.61 -3.85
N TRP A 121 3.50 -2.39 -3.55
CA TRP A 121 4.58 -3.22 -4.07
C TRP A 121 4.39 -4.69 -3.66
N TYR A 122 4.08 -4.98 -2.39
CA TYR A 122 3.80 -6.35 -1.95
C TYR A 122 2.63 -6.99 -2.72
N THR A 123 1.55 -6.23 -2.97
CA THR A 123 0.43 -6.74 -3.78
C THR A 123 0.85 -7.03 -5.23
N LYS A 124 1.71 -6.19 -5.81
CA LYS A 124 2.21 -6.35 -7.19
C LYS A 124 3.19 -7.51 -7.31
N TYR A 125 4.09 -7.65 -6.33
CA TYR A 125 4.98 -8.80 -6.20
C TYR A 125 4.15 -10.08 -6.14
N ALA A 126 3.16 -10.15 -5.26
CA ALA A 126 2.25 -11.29 -5.15
C ALA A 126 1.52 -11.59 -6.46
N SER A 127 0.95 -10.59 -7.15
CA SER A 127 0.27 -10.82 -8.44
C SER A 127 1.20 -11.30 -9.55
N ARG A 128 2.46 -10.85 -9.56
CA ARG A 128 3.45 -11.28 -10.55
C ARG A 128 3.83 -12.75 -10.35
N LEU A 129 4.00 -13.17 -9.10
CA LEU A 129 4.26 -14.58 -8.78
C LEU A 129 3.02 -15.44 -9.09
N ALA A 130 1.83 -14.98 -8.71
CA ALA A 130 0.58 -15.71 -8.91
C ALA A 130 0.17 -15.89 -10.38
N GLY A 131 0.66 -15.03 -11.28
CA GLY A 131 0.43 -15.11 -12.72
C GLY A 131 1.38 -16.05 -13.48
N LYS A 132 2.37 -16.67 -12.82
CA LYS A 132 3.26 -17.65 -13.46
C LYS A 132 2.52 -18.96 -13.71
N GLU A 133 2.63 -19.51 -14.92
CA GLU A 133 1.97 -20.78 -15.30
C GLU A 133 2.37 -21.96 -14.40
N ASN A 134 3.65 -22.03 -14.01
CA ASN A 134 4.22 -23.08 -13.17
C ASN A 134 4.63 -22.56 -11.80
N ILE A 135 3.68 -21.99 -11.04
CA ILE A 135 3.93 -21.55 -9.67
C ILE A 135 4.27 -22.74 -8.76
N THR A 136 5.36 -22.64 -8.00
CA THR A 136 5.72 -23.67 -7.00
C THR A 136 4.92 -23.49 -5.70
N GLU A 137 4.89 -24.51 -4.85
CA GLU A 137 4.23 -24.41 -3.54
C GLU A 137 4.83 -23.29 -2.69
N ASP A 138 6.16 -23.13 -2.71
CA ASP A 138 6.84 -22.10 -1.93
C ASP A 138 6.55 -20.70 -2.49
N GLU A 139 6.44 -20.55 -3.80
CA GLU A 139 5.99 -19.30 -4.41
C GLU A 139 4.53 -18.99 -4.04
N ALA A 140 3.64 -19.99 -3.99
CA ALA A 140 2.26 -19.79 -3.55
C ALA A 140 2.16 -19.36 -2.07
N LYS A 141 2.99 -19.95 -1.19
CA LYS A 141 3.14 -19.48 0.19
C LYS A 141 3.61 -18.03 0.24
N GLU A 142 4.54 -17.65 -0.64
CA GLU A 142 5.07 -16.30 -0.70
C GLU A 142 4.03 -15.28 -1.21
N VAL A 143 3.19 -15.65 -2.18
CA VAL A 143 2.03 -14.85 -2.62
C VAL A 143 1.10 -14.59 -1.44
N HIS A 144 0.70 -15.66 -0.74
CA HIS A 144 -0.19 -15.55 0.42
C HIS A 144 0.43 -14.68 1.53
N ARG A 145 1.71 -14.90 1.86
CA ARG A 145 2.45 -14.11 2.85
C ARG A 145 2.52 -12.63 2.47
N SER A 146 2.88 -12.34 1.22
CA SER A 146 3.00 -10.97 0.71
C SER A 146 1.68 -10.20 0.78
N LEU A 147 0.57 -10.82 0.41
CA LEU A 147 -0.77 -10.22 0.49
C LEU A 147 -1.18 -9.94 1.94
N LYS A 148 -0.89 -10.85 2.87
CA LYS A 148 -1.14 -10.63 4.30
C LYS A 148 -0.28 -9.51 4.89
N ILE A 149 0.98 -9.39 4.47
CA ILE A 149 1.86 -8.28 4.85
C ILE A 149 1.27 -6.96 4.33
N ALA A 150 0.86 -6.89 3.07
CA ALA A 150 0.23 -5.71 2.50
C ALA A 150 -1.03 -5.29 3.27
N ALA A 151 -1.93 -6.25 3.55
CA ALA A 151 -3.13 -6.01 4.36
C ALA A 151 -2.80 -5.46 5.76
N GLY A 152 -1.77 -6.02 6.41
CA GLY A 152 -1.27 -5.56 7.71
C GLY A 152 -0.73 -4.13 7.67
N ILE A 153 0.04 -3.79 6.63
CA ILE A 153 0.54 -2.42 6.44
C ILE A 153 -0.63 -1.45 6.26
N PHE A 154 -1.57 -1.72 5.34
CA PHE A 154 -2.73 -0.85 5.14
C PHE A 154 -3.56 -0.66 6.41
N LYS A 155 -3.76 -1.75 7.18
CA LYS A 155 -4.46 -1.71 8.46
C LYS A 155 -3.72 -0.83 9.47
N HIS A 156 -2.41 -1.01 9.61
CA HIS A 156 -1.60 -0.20 10.52
C HIS A 156 -1.61 1.29 10.14
N LEU A 157 -1.50 1.60 8.84
CA LEU A 157 -1.60 2.98 8.34
C LEU A 157 -2.95 3.61 8.69
N LYS A 158 -4.05 2.89 8.42
CA LYS A 158 -5.41 3.33 8.74
C LYS A 158 -5.62 3.59 10.23
N GLU A 159 -5.22 2.65 11.09
CA GLU A 159 -5.53 2.70 12.51
C GLU A 159 -4.60 3.62 13.30
N SER A 160 -3.31 3.67 12.94
CA SER A 160 -2.28 4.33 13.77
C SER A 160 -1.85 5.71 13.27
N HIS A 161 -2.04 6.02 11.98
CA HIS A 161 -1.43 7.20 11.36
C HIS A 161 -2.42 8.14 10.68
N ILE A 162 -3.52 7.64 10.09
CA ILE A 162 -4.50 8.51 9.41
C ILE A 162 -5.10 9.57 10.34
N ALA A 163 -5.41 9.22 11.60
CA ALA A 163 -5.94 10.17 12.58
C ALA A 163 -4.93 11.26 12.99
N LYS A 164 -3.64 11.07 12.72
CA LYS A 164 -2.57 12.02 13.06
C LYS A 164 -2.36 13.08 11.98
N LEU A 165 -2.92 12.91 10.78
CA LEU A 165 -2.80 13.89 9.70
C LEU A 165 -3.53 15.18 10.09
N ILE A 166 -2.84 16.32 10.01
CA ILE A 166 -3.47 17.63 10.23
C ILE A 166 -4.55 17.89 9.19
N THR A 167 -4.20 17.65 7.93
CA THR A 167 -5.09 17.88 6.79
C THR A 167 -5.61 16.54 6.32
N PRO A 168 -6.91 16.23 6.53
CA PRO A 168 -7.48 14.98 6.06
C PRO A 168 -7.37 14.91 4.54
N ALA A 169 -7.20 13.68 4.03
CA ALA A 169 -7.15 13.47 2.60
C ALA A 169 -8.49 13.80 1.94
N GLU A 170 -8.44 14.44 0.77
CA GLU A 170 -9.63 14.72 -0.02
C GLU A 170 -10.36 13.43 -0.40
N LYS A 171 -11.68 13.52 -0.59
CA LYS A 171 -12.45 12.45 -1.23
C LYS A 171 -11.83 12.18 -2.59
N GLY A 172 -11.44 10.94 -2.88
CA GLY A 172 -10.68 10.69 -4.10
C GLY A 172 -9.30 10.09 -3.89
N ARG A 173 -8.76 10.20 -2.68
CA ARG A 173 -7.32 10.00 -2.43
C ARG A 173 -7.06 8.68 -1.72
N ASP A 174 -5.82 8.19 -1.83
CA ASP A 174 -5.46 6.87 -1.29
C ASP A 174 -5.51 6.80 0.24
N LEU A 175 -5.28 7.95 0.87
CA LEU A 175 -5.24 8.12 2.31
C LEU A 175 -6.64 8.23 2.94
N GLU A 176 -7.71 8.15 2.13
CA GLU A 176 -9.05 8.08 2.65
C GLU A 176 -9.30 6.71 3.34
N ALA A 177 -9.85 6.73 4.56
CA ALA A 177 -10.09 5.51 5.35
C ALA A 177 -10.91 4.44 4.62
N ARG A 178 -11.82 4.85 3.73
CA ARG A 178 -12.66 3.94 2.92
C ARG A 178 -11.83 3.20 1.87
N LEU A 179 -10.88 3.87 1.23
CA LEU A 179 -10.05 3.23 0.21
C LEU A 179 -9.02 2.29 0.86
N LEU A 180 -8.44 2.71 1.99
CA LEU A 180 -7.60 1.84 2.81
C LEU A 180 -8.35 0.56 3.22
N GLU A 181 -9.61 0.69 3.67
CA GLU A 181 -10.44 -0.47 4.02
C GLU A 181 -10.69 -1.39 2.81
N ALA A 182 -10.97 -0.82 1.64
CA ALA A 182 -11.12 -1.57 0.41
C ALA A 182 -9.84 -2.35 0.04
N TYR A 183 -8.66 -1.74 0.18
CA TYR A 183 -7.38 -2.42 -0.06
C TYR A 183 -7.10 -3.52 0.97
N ILE A 184 -7.43 -3.32 2.25
CA ILE A 184 -7.27 -4.35 3.30
C ILE A 184 -8.10 -5.57 2.95
N ILE A 185 -9.39 -5.38 2.65
CA ILE A 185 -10.31 -6.48 2.34
C ILE A 185 -9.92 -7.15 1.01
N GLN A 186 -9.51 -6.37 -0.01
CA GLN A 186 -9.03 -6.93 -1.26
C GLN A 186 -7.81 -7.84 -1.04
N CYS A 187 -6.82 -7.41 -0.26
CA CYS A 187 -5.65 -8.24 0.03
C CYS A 187 -6.03 -9.54 0.76
N GLN A 188 -7.01 -9.48 1.66
CA GLN A 188 -7.53 -10.66 2.36
C GLN A 188 -8.23 -11.63 1.40
N ALA A 189 -9.09 -11.11 0.52
CA ALA A 189 -9.80 -11.91 -0.48
C ALA A 189 -8.82 -12.61 -1.44
N GLU A 190 -7.84 -11.88 -1.97
CA GLU A 190 -6.82 -12.42 -2.88
C GLU A 190 -5.96 -13.49 -2.18
N ALA A 191 -5.64 -13.32 -0.89
CA ALA A 191 -4.93 -14.32 -0.11
C ALA A 191 -5.79 -15.58 0.12
N GLN A 192 -7.10 -15.40 0.32
CA GLN A 192 -8.04 -16.51 0.49
C GLN A 192 -8.21 -17.32 -0.79
N GLU A 193 -8.13 -16.71 -1.98
CA GLU A 193 -8.09 -17.46 -3.25
C GLU A 193 -6.92 -18.44 -3.33
N VAL A 194 -5.74 -18.02 -2.89
CA VAL A 194 -4.56 -18.92 -2.83
C VAL A 194 -4.79 -20.06 -1.84
N THR A 195 -5.49 -19.76 -0.73
CA THR A 195 -5.87 -20.77 0.27
C THR A 195 -6.86 -21.78 -0.30
N ILE A 196 -7.84 -21.34 -1.09
CA ILE A 196 -8.80 -22.21 -1.77
C ILE A 196 -8.08 -23.13 -2.76
N ALA A 197 -7.20 -22.56 -3.58
CA ALA A 197 -6.43 -23.33 -4.56
C ALA A 197 -5.60 -24.43 -3.86
N ARG A 198 -4.97 -24.11 -2.73
CA ARG A 198 -4.22 -25.09 -1.94
C ARG A 198 -5.12 -26.12 -1.26
N ALA A 199 -6.30 -25.72 -0.77
CA ALA A 199 -7.25 -26.63 -0.16
C ALA A 199 -7.77 -27.69 -1.15
N ILE A 200 -7.97 -27.28 -2.42
CA ILE A 200 -8.31 -28.19 -3.53
C ILE A 200 -7.17 -29.17 -3.81
N GLU A 201 -5.93 -28.67 -3.88
CA GLU A 201 -4.74 -29.49 -4.16
C GLU A 201 -4.50 -30.55 -3.07
N LEU A 202 -4.69 -30.16 -1.79
CA LEU A 202 -4.61 -31.05 -0.63
C LEU A 202 -5.84 -31.95 -0.46
N LYS A 203 -6.80 -31.91 -1.39
CA LYS A 203 -8.01 -32.74 -1.42
C LYS A 203 -8.85 -32.63 -0.14
N HIS A 204 -8.96 -31.42 0.43
CA HIS A 204 -9.85 -31.18 1.56
C HIS A 204 -11.33 -31.42 1.19
N ALA A 205 -12.17 -31.58 2.21
CA ALA A 205 -13.60 -31.82 2.02
C ALA A 205 -14.26 -30.71 1.17
N PRO A 206 -15.14 -31.06 0.21
CA PRO A 206 -15.81 -30.08 -0.65
C PRO A 206 -16.58 -29.01 0.13
N GLY A 207 -17.13 -29.35 1.31
CA GLY A 207 -17.80 -28.38 2.18
C GLY A 207 -16.89 -27.25 2.68
N LEU A 208 -15.62 -27.56 3.00
CA LEU A 208 -14.65 -26.54 3.40
C LEU A 208 -14.28 -25.64 2.22
N ILE A 209 -14.06 -26.22 1.04
CA ILE A 209 -13.73 -25.47 -0.18
C ILE A 209 -14.89 -24.53 -0.55
N ALA A 210 -16.14 -25.00 -0.46
CA ALA A 210 -17.33 -24.21 -0.70
C ALA A 210 -17.48 -23.05 0.31
N ALA A 211 -17.23 -23.31 1.61
CA ALA A 211 -17.27 -22.29 2.65
C ALA A 211 -16.21 -21.19 2.40
N LEU A 212 -14.97 -21.57 2.09
CA LEU A 212 -13.90 -20.62 1.77
C LEU A 212 -14.23 -19.78 0.53
N ALA A 213 -14.79 -20.40 -0.52
CA ALA A 213 -15.21 -19.68 -1.71
C ALA A 213 -16.35 -18.69 -1.43
N TYR A 214 -17.31 -19.07 -0.58
CA TYR A 214 -18.40 -18.20 -0.16
C TYR A 214 -17.90 -16.99 0.64
N GLU A 215 -17.00 -17.21 1.61
CA GLU A 215 -16.37 -16.12 2.36
C GLU A 215 -15.56 -15.18 1.46
N THR A 216 -14.80 -15.73 0.51
CA THR A 216 -14.03 -14.94 -0.46
C THR A 216 -14.95 -14.06 -1.30
N ALA A 217 -16.09 -14.59 -1.75
CA ALA A 217 -17.10 -13.82 -2.47
C ALA A 217 -17.68 -12.68 -1.62
N ASN A 218 -17.93 -12.92 -0.33
CA ASN A 218 -18.39 -11.89 0.61
C ASN A 218 -17.35 -10.78 0.80
N PHE A 219 -16.06 -11.11 0.86
CA PHE A 219 -15.00 -10.09 0.92
C PHE A 219 -15.01 -9.21 -0.33
N TYR A 220 -15.07 -9.79 -1.53
CA TYR A 220 -15.14 -9.01 -2.76
C TYR A 220 -16.41 -8.16 -2.86
N GLN A 221 -17.56 -8.67 -2.40
CA GLN A 221 -18.79 -7.89 -2.33
C GLN A 221 -18.67 -6.70 -1.39
N LYS A 222 -18.02 -6.89 -0.23
CA LYS A 222 -17.76 -5.83 0.74
C LYS A 222 -16.81 -4.77 0.16
N THR A 223 -15.73 -5.17 -0.49
CA THR A 223 -14.83 -4.26 -1.22
C THR A 223 -15.59 -3.45 -2.27
N ARG A 224 -16.45 -4.11 -3.06
CA ARG A 224 -17.28 -3.44 -4.07
C ARG A 224 -18.18 -2.37 -3.45
N MET A 225 -18.78 -2.63 -2.28
CA MET A 225 -19.63 -1.66 -1.59
C MET A 225 -18.86 -0.40 -1.16
N TYR A 226 -17.61 -0.55 -0.68
CA TYR A 226 -16.76 0.59 -0.37
C TYR A 226 -16.41 1.42 -1.61
N CYS A 227 -16.26 0.78 -2.76
CA CYS A 227 -15.95 1.44 -4.03
C CYS A 227 -17.18 2.03 -4.76
N SER A 228 -18.39 1.46 -4.58
CA SER A 228 -19.59 1.90 -5.31
C SER A 228 -20.14 3.25 -4.83
N LEU A 229 -19.91 3.61 -3.57
CA LEU A 229 -20.26 4.90 -2.97
C LEU A 229 -19.42 6.09 -3.51
N TRP A 230 -18.56 5.84 -4.50
CA TRP A 230 -17.51 6.73 -4.97
C TRP A 230 -17.71 7.27 -6.40
N GLY A 231 -18.91 7.10 -6.95
CA GLY A 231 -19.49 8.02 -7.94
C GLY A 231 -18.63 8.43 -9.14
N GLY A 232 -17.84 7.55 -9.77
CA GLY A 232 -17.30 7.86 -11.11
C GLY A 232 -15.99 7.21 -11.55
N ALA A 233 -15.15 6.68 -10.64
CA ALA A 233 -13.90 6.04 -11.04
C ALA A 233 -14.09 4.52 -11.19
N SER A 234 -13.65 3.96 -12.34
CA SER A 234 -13.70 2.51 -12.61
C SER A 234 -12.70 1.75 -11.72
N PHE A 235 -13.09 1.47 -10.49
CA PHE A 235 -12.41 0.47 -9.66
C PHE A 235 -12.79 -0.92 -10.18
N LYS A 236 -11.83 -1.67 -10.73
CA LYS A 236 -12.05 -3.07 -11.09
C LYS A 236 -11.64 -3.95 -9.92
N CYS A 237 -12.62 -4.64 -9.35
CA CYS A 237 -12.40 -5.65 -8.33
C CYS A 237 -12.64 -7.01 -8.98
N GLY A 238 -11.59 -7.83 -9.15
CA GLY A 238 -11.68 -9.15 -9.79
C GLY A 238 -12.04 -9.14 -11.30
N HIS A 239 -12.59 -10.26 -11.79
CA HIS A 239 -12.91 -10.52 -13.21
C HIS A 239 -13.96 -9.59 -13.85
N THR A 240 -14.60 -8.70 -13.10
CA THR A 240 -15.71 -7.88 -13.60
C THR A 240 -15.26 -6.46 -13.94
N LYS A 241 -15.23 -6.15 -15.24
CA LYS A 241 -15.15 -4.78 -15.77
C LYS A 241 -16.51 -4.10 -15.56
N ILE A 242 -16.74 -3.45 -14.43
CA ILE A 242 -18.00 -2.73 -14.19
C ILE A 242 -17.98 -1.43 -15.01
N ARG A 243 -18.70 -1.41 -16.15
CA ARG A 243 -19.09 -0.18 -16.84
C ARG A 243 -20.36 0.36 -16.17
N ARG A 244 -20.48 1.69 -16.12
CA ARG A 244 -21.63 2.44 -15.58
C ARG A 244 -22.97 2.13 -16.28
N THR A 245 -22.95 1.39 -17.39
CA THR A 245 -24.12 1.06 -18.21
C THR A 245 -24.98 -0.07 -17.66
N ASP A 246 -24.52 -0.83 -16.67
CA ASP A 246 -25.25 -1.99 -16.14
C ASP A 246 -26.12 -1.65 -14.90
N LEU A 247 -26.30 -0.36 -14.60
CA LEU A 247 -27.08 0.13 -13.45
C LEU A 247 -28.16 1.17 -13.82
N SER A 248 -28.66 1.16 -15.05
CA SER A 248 -29.98 1.77 -15.31
C SER A 248 -31.05 0.76 -14.87
N PRO A 249 -32.04 1.16 -14.05
CA PRO A 249 -33.31 0.45 -14.02
C PRO A 249 -33.83 0.48 -15.46
N ARG A 250 -34.16 -0.68 -16.01
CA ARG A 250 -35.08 -0.73 -17.14
C ARG A 250 -36.43 -0.33 -16.55
N GLU A 251 -36.91 0.86 -16.90
CA GLU A 251 -38.34 1.11 -16.99
C GLU A 251 -38.97 0.18 -18.03
#